data_AF-M2SP75-F1
#
_entry.id   AF-M2SP75-F1
#
_cell.length_a   1.000
_cell.length_b   1.000
_cell.length_c   1.000
_cell.angle_alpha   90.00
_cell.angle_beta   90.00
_cell.angle_gamma   90.00
#
_symmetry.space_group_name_H-M   'P 1'
#
loop_
_entity.id
_entity.type
_entity.pdbx_description
1 polymer ?
#
loop_
_entity_poly.entity_id
_entity_poly.type
_entity_poly.pdbx_seq_one_letter_code
_entity_poly.pdbx_strand_id
1 'polypeptide(L)'
;MRKSEVLTPSGPNSRDIMTTYVHALNYDSLRFIGADRRAYMWVTSSRVSSIDGARYDTLRHALFVAAGYNPNPLYGHIVADHCFWDGGVDNTAENLPDEAIYIRSPEVDKALVVATLQVLKDWEKHTLRDEKKKKPEAFAAAEEEARKHTLGAASHWKA
;
A
#
# COMPACT_ATOMS: atom_id res chain seq x y z
N MET A 1 -1.45 -12.54 -9.41
CA MET A 1 -0.55 -11.91 -10.41
C MET A 1 0.74 -11.52 -9.71
N ARG A 2 1.92 -11.69 -10.33
CA ARG A 2 3.22 -11.34 -9.74
C ARG A 2 3.94 -10.30 -10.61
N LYS A 3 4.49 -9.25 -10.00
CA LYS A 3 5.26 -8.18 -10.66
C LYS A 3 6.51 -7.84 -9.85
N SER A 4 7.54 -7.27 -10.48
CA SER A 4 8.76 -6.86 -9.80
C SER A 4 9.24 -5.50 -10.30
N GLU A 5 9.84 -4.72 -9.42
CA GLU A 5 10.39 -3.40 -9.73
C GLU A 5 11.68 -3.17 -8.93
N VAL A 6 12.67 -2.54 -9.55
CA VAL A 6 13.96 -2.23 -8.91
C VAL A 6 13.98 -0.77 -8.51
N LEU A 7 14.17 -0.51 -7.21
CA LEU A 7 14.46 0.81 -6.69
C LEU A 7 15.97 0.98 -6.60
N THR A 8 16.49 2.06 -7.16
CA THR A 8 17.90 2.44 -7.06
C THR A 8 18.02 3.64 -6.13
N PRO A 9 18.42 3.46 -4.85
CA PRO A 9 18.57 4.57 -3.93
C PRO A 9 19.67 5.52 -4.43
N SER A 10 19.53 6.82 -4.19
CA SER A 10 20.57 7.79 -4.50
C SER A 10 21.67 7.75 -3.43
N GLY A 11 22.93 7.49 -3.81
CA GLY A 11 24.07 7.58 -2.91
C GLY A 11 25.30 6.79 -3.37
N PRO A 12 26.51 7.11 -2.87
CA PRO A 12 27.77 6.52 -3.36
C PRO A 12 27.94 5.03 -3.04
N ASN A 13 27.09 4.43 -2.21
CA ASN A 13 27.11 3.00 -1.84
C ASN A 13 25.71 2.38 -1.81
N SER A 14 24.76 2.97 -2.56
CA SER A 14 23.41 2.42 -2.61
C SER A 14 23.40 1.06 -3.31
N ARG A 15 22.55 0.17 -2.81
CA ARG A 15 22.27 -1.12 -3.44
C ARG A 15 20.86 -1.08 -4.00
N ASP A 16 20.71 -1.65 -5.19
CA ASP A 16 19.41 -1.85 -5.79
C ASP A 16 18.54 -2.72 -4.90
N ILE A 17 17.30 -2.29 -4.72
CA ILE A 17 16.27 -2.99 -3.94
C ILE A 17 15.26 -3.55 -4.93
N MET A 18 15.29 -4.87 -5.11
CA MET A 18 14.28 -5.56 -5.89
C MET A 18 13.02 -5.77 -5.04
N THR A 19 11.94 -5.14 -5.46
CA THR A 19 10.61 -5.34 -4.91
C THR A 19 9.85 -6.39 -5.72
N THR A 20 8.99 -7.16 -5.06
CA THR A 20 8.13 -8.16 -5.71
C THR A 20 6.72 -8.05 -5.18
N TYR A 21 5.81 -7.61 -6.03
CA TYR A 21 4.39 -7.51 -5.76
C TYR A 21 3.66 -8.81 -6.08
N VAL A 22 2.77 -9.22 -5.19
CA VAL A 22 1.90 -10.38 -5.35
C VAL A 22 0.46 -9.98 -5.02
N HIS A 23 -0.40 -9.99 -6.03
CA HIS A 23 -1.85 -9.91 -5.88
C HIS A 23 -2.38 -11.33 -5.65
N ALA A 24 -2.69 -11.68 -4.40
CA ALA A 24 -3.12 -13.01 -3.97
C ALA A 24 -4.62 -13.04 -3.63
N LEU A 25 -5.14 -14.20 -3.19
CA LEU A 25 -6.57 -14.40 -2.94
C LEU A 25 -7.07 -13.68 -1.68
N ASN A 26 -6.21 -13.56 -0.67
CA ASN A 26 -6.53 -13.08 0.67
C ASN A 26 -6.07 -11.64 0.92
N TYR A 27 -4.86 -11.30 0.45
CA TYR A 27 -4.29 -9.96 0.54
C TYR A 27 -3.26 -9.76 -0.57
N ASP A 28 -2.91 -8.51 -0.79
CA ASP A 28 -1.82 -8.13 -1.66
C ASP A 28 -0.56 -7.92 -0.81
N SER A 29 0.59 -8.16 -1.40
CA SER A 29 1.87 -8.01 -0.70
C SER A 29 2.97 -7.49 -1.60
N LEU A 30 3.90 -6.72 -1.02
CA LEU A 30 5.13 -6.30 -1.67
C LEU A 30 6.32 -6.75 -0.80
N ARG A 31 7.14 -7.65 -1.33
CA ARG A 31 8.34 -8.19 -0.64
C ARG A 31 9.60 -7.54 -1.17
N PHE A 32 10.57 -7.29 -0.29
CA PHE A 32 11.88 -6.77 -0.66
C PHE A 32 12.93 -7.03 0.44
N ILE A 33 14.21 -6.86 0.09
CA ILE A 33 15.32 -6.87 1.04
C ILE A 33 15.86 -5.44 1.17
N GLY A 34 15.91 -4.93 2.40
CA GLY A 34 16.43 -3.60 2.68
C GLY A 34 17.96 -3.51 2.57
N ALA A 35 18.49 -2.29 2.58
CA ALA A 35 19.94 -2.05 2.58
C ALA A 35 20.63 -2.63 3.84
N ASP A 36 19.89 -2.72 4.93
CA ASP A 36 20.25 -3.37 6.20
C ASP A 36 20.25 -4.91 6.13
N ARG A 37 19.98 -5.48 4.95
CA ARG A 37 19.88 -6.92 4.65
C ARG A 37 18.73 -7.63 5.36
N ARG A 38 17.76 -6.90 5.91
CA ARG A 38 16.56 -7.50 6.49
C ARG A 38 15.50 -7.72 5.41
N ALA A 39 14.72 -8.77 5.57
CA ALA A 39 13.58 -9.04 4.71
C ALA A 39 12.36 -8.25 5.20
N TYR A 40 11.69 -7.59 4.26
CA TYR A 40 10.51 -6.78 4.52
C TYR A 40 9.33 -7.24 3.68
N MET A 41 8.13 -7.00 4.19
CA MET A 41 6.92 -7.23 3.44
C MET A 41 5.81 -6.25 3.82
N TRP A 42 5.36 -5.46 2.85
CA TRP A 42 4.06 -4.80 2.94
C TRP A 42 2.95 -5.81 2.73
N VAL A 43 1.87 -5.65 3.48
CA VAL A 43 0.66 -6.47 3.39
C VAL A 43 -0.55 -5.57 3.46
N THR A 44 -1.54 -5.81 2.59
CA THR A 44 -2.84 -5.14 2.68
C THR A 44 -3.77 -5.88 3.64
N SER A 45 -4.76 -5.17 4.18
CA SER A 45 -5.81 -5.76 5.01
C SER A 45 -6.75 -6.71 4.26
N SER A 46 -6.85 -6.57 2.93
CA SER A 46 -7.64 -7.42 2.04
C SER A 46 -7.09 -7.36 0.62
N ARG A 47 -7.45 -8.34 -0.21
CA ARG A 47 -7.13 -8.37 -1.64
C ARG A 47 -7.70 -7.12 -2.32
N VAL A 48 -6.87 -6.41 -3.09
CA VAL A 48 -7.30 -5.16 -3.76
C VAL A 48 -8.33 -5.47 -4.84
N SER A 49 -9.51 -4.87 -4.73
CA SER A 49 -10.60 -5.04 -5.68
C SER A 49 -11.55 -3.85 -5.60
N SER A 50 -11.87 -3.24 -6.74
CA SER A 50 -12.92 -2.22 -6.77
C SER A 50 -14.29 -2.83 -6.68
N ILE A 51 -14.48 -4.02 -7.26
CA ILE A 51 -15.79 -4.65 -7.37
C ILE A 51 -16.19 -5.33 -6.05
N ASP A 52 -15.21 -5.77 -5.25
CA ASP A 52 -15.44 -6.43 -3.97
C ASP A 52 -15.29 -5.47 -2.77
N GLY A 53 -15.30 -4.15 -3.01
CA GLY A 53 -15.27 -3.12 -1.96
C GLY A 53 -13.92 -2.91 -1.26
N ALA A 54 -12.89 -3.68 -1.60
CA ALA A 54 -11.53 -3.57 -1.07
C ALA A 54 -10.67 -2.64 -1.93
N ARG A 55 -11.12 -1.40 -2.10
CA ARG A 55 -10.45 -0.38 -2.92
C ARG A 55 -9.22 0.17 -2.24
N TYR A 56 -8.27 0.68 -3.03
CA TYR A 56 -7.03 1.27 -2.53
C TYR A 56 -7.24 2.29 -1.38
N ASP A 57 -8.20 3.20 -1.57
CA ASP A 57 -8.59 4.27 -0.63
C ASP A 57 -9.32 3.77 0.62
N THR A 58 -9.52 2.47 0.76
CA THR A 58 -10.19 1.83 1.92
C THR A 58 -9.31 0.80 2.61
N LEU A 59 -8.11 0.54 2.07
CA LEU A 59 -7.21 -0.48 2.57
C LEU A 59 -6.26 0.09 3.61
N ARG A 60 -5.94 -0.77 4.58
CA ARG A 60 -4.83 -0.56 5.49
C ARG A 60 -3.64 -1.38 4.99
N HIS A 61 -2.45 -0.82 5.15
CA HIS A 61 -1.20 -1.46 4.79
C HIS A 61 -0.32 -1.52 6.02
N ALA A 62 0.36 -2.65 6.22
CA ALA A 62 1.34 -2.80 7.29
C ALA A 62 2.66 -3.33 6.71
N LEU A 63 3.77 -2.71 7.11
CA LEU A 63 5.11 -3.12 6.75
C LEU A 63 5.67 -3.97 7.88
N PHE A 64 5.90 -5.24 7.58
CA PHE A 64 6.54 -6.17 8.48
C PHE A 64 8.02 -6.31 8.13
N VAL A 65 8.84 -6.56 9.14
CA VAL A 65 10.25 -6.92 9.00
C VAL A 65 10.51 -8.28 9.65
N ALA A 66 11.32 -9.12 9.02
CA ALA A 66 11.76 -10.38 9.61
C ALA A 66 12.51 -10.14 10.94
N ALA A 67 12.30 -11.04 11.90
CA ALA A 67 12.86 -10.95 13.25
C ALA A 67 13.33 -12.32 13.75
N GLY A 68 14.43 -12.32 14.51
CA GLY A 68 15.00 -13.52 15.10
C GLY A 68 15.42 -14.55 14.05
N TYR A 69 15.04 -15.81 14.30
CA TYR A 69 15.39 -16.96 13.43
C TYR A 69 14.37 -17.22 12.32
N ASN A 70 13.27 -16.47 12.25
CA ASN A 70 12.24 -16.66 11.22
C ASN A 70 12.50 -15.72 10.03
N PRO A 71 12.82 -16.26 8.83
CA PRO A 71 13.08 -15.42 7.68
C PRO A 71 11.82 -14.80 7.07
N ASN A 72 10.62 -15.23 7.48
CA ASN A 72 9.37 -14.73 6.95
C ASN A 72 8.92 -13.46 7.70
N PRO A 73 8.84 -12.28 7.03
CA PRO A 73 8.48 -11.02 7.67
C PRO A 73 7.13 -11.04 8.38
N LEU A 74 6.14 -11.82 7.91
CA LEU A 74 4.81 -11.89 8.52
C LEU A 74 4.80 -12.26 10.00
N TYR A 75 5.82 -13.01 10.44
CA TYR A 75 5.95 -13.44 11.84
C TYR A 75 6.88 -12.52 12.65
N GLY A 76 7.35 -11.44 12.05
CA GLY A 76 8.21 -10.46 12.69
C GLY A 76 7.45 -9.23 13.20
N HIS A 77 8.11 -8.08 13.21
CA HIS A 77 7.58 -6.86 13.79
C HIS A 77 6.96 -5.95 12.72
N ILE A 78 5.90 -5.22 13.09
CA ILE A 78 5.37 -4.12 12.27
C ILE A 78 6.25 -2.90 12.50
N VAL A 79 6.88 -2.40 11.46
CA VAL A 79 7.80 -1.24 11.51
C VAL A 79 7.20 0.04 10.93
N ALA A 80 6.18 -0.10 10.08
CA ALA A 80 5.38 1.01 9.60
C ALA A 80 3.97 0.52 9.27
N ASP A 81 3.01 1.43 9.27
CA ASP A 81 1.67 1.21 8.78
C ASP A 81 1.17 2.44 8.05
N HIS A 82 0.34 2.20 7.06
CA HIS A 82 -0.27 3.21 6.24
C HIS A 82 -1.77 2.97 6.21
N CYS A 83 -2.53 4.04 6.36
CA CYS A 83 -3.97 4.01 6.27
C CYS A 83 -4.44 5.27 5.56
N PHE A 84 -5.41 5.10 4.68
CA PHE A 84 -6.20 6.18 4.12
C PHE A 84 -7.24 6.63 5.16
N TRP A 85 -6.77 7.05 6.36
CA TRP A 85 -7.50 7.63 7.50
C TRP A 85 -6.63 7.49 8.78
N ASP A 86 -6.07 8.57 9.31
CA ASP A 86 -5.78 8.66 10.76
C ASP A 86 -6.83 9.48 11.53
N GLY A 87 -7.80 10.07 10.83
CA GLY A 87 -8.77 11.01 11.38
C GLY A 87 -8.22 12.42 11.33
N GLY A 88 -9.05 13.39 10.94
CA GLY A 88 -8.62 14.79 10.87
C GLY A 88 -7.93 15.20 12.16
N VAL A 89 -6.73 15.76 12.05
CA VAL A 89 -5.93 16.23 13.20
C VAL A 89 -6.73 17.25 14.03
N ASP A 90 -7.68 17.94 13.40
CA ASP A 90 -8.60 18.87 14.05
C ASP A 90 -10.07 18.45 13.86
N ASN A 91 -10.87 18.60 14.92
CA ASN A 91 -12.32 18.39 14.95
C ASN A 91 -13.12 19.44 14.13
N THR A 92 -12.55 19.94 13.02
CA THR A 92 -13.21 20.87 12.11
C THR A 92 -13.65 20.13 10.86
N ALA A 93 -14.89 20.37 10.42
CA ALA A 93 -15.49 19.77 9.22
C ALA A 93 -14.74 20.11 7.90
N GLU A 94 -13.67 20.91 7.97
CA GLU A 94 -12.87 21.39 6.85
C GLU A 94 -11.59 20.56 6.61
N ASN A 95 -11.18 19.72 7.57
CA ASN A 95 -10.02 18.84 7.38
C ASN A 95 -10.49 17.54 6.73
N LEU A 96 -10.25 17.45 5.43
CA LEU A 96 -10.40 16.21 4.69
C LEU A 96 -9.51 15.13 5.33
N PRO A 97 -9.93 13.86 5.32
CA PRO A 97 -9.09 12.79 5.82
C PRO A 97 -7.80 12.68 5.01
N ASP A 98 -6.67 12.77 5.72
CA ASP A 98 -5.35 12.68 5.11
C ASP A 98 -4.86 11.23 5.00
N GLU A 99 -4.06 10.98 3.97
CA GLU A 99 -3.28 9.75 3.84
C GLU A 99 -2.15 9.79 4.86
N ALA A 100 -2.19 8.90 5.85
CA ALA A 100 -1.23 8.88 6.94
C ALA A 100 -0.31 7.66 6.85
N ILE A 101 0.98 7.91 7.05
CA ILE A 101 1.98 6.87 7.27
C ILE A 101 2.57 7.02 8.66
N TYR A 102 2.41 5.98 9.47
CA TYR A 102 2.97 5.91 10.81
C TYR A 102 4.20 5.01 10.82
N ILE A 103 5.36 5.61 11.10
CA ILE A 103 6.64 4.89 11.21
C ILE A 103 6.83 4.50 12.67
N ARG A 104 6.67 3.21 12.96
CA ARG A 104 6.70 2.66 14.33
C ARG A 104 8.11 2.45 14.85
N SER A 105 9.03 2.06 13.98
CA SER A 105 10.41 1.77 14.36
C SER A 105 11.33 2.94 14.02
N PRO A 106 12.11 3.47 14.98
CA PRO A 106 13.11 4.51 14.68
C PRO A 106 14.29 3.95 13.86
N GLU A 107 14.46 2.63 13.80
CA GLU A 107 15.57 1.96 13.12
C GLU A 107 15.31 1.75 11.62
N VAL A 108 14.06 1.89 11.17
CA VAL A 108 13.73 1.69 9.75
C VAL A 108 14.04 2.97 8.96
N ASP A 109 14.66 2.80 7.80
CA ASP A 109 14.89 3.90 6.88
C ASP A 109 13.55 4.46 6.35
N LYS A 110 13.26 5.72 6.68
CA LYS A 110 12.02 6.39 6.29
C LYS A 110 11.88 6.51 4.76
N ALA A 111 12.99 6.76 4.05
CA ALA A 111 12.97 6.87 2.59
C ALA A 111 12.63 5.53 1.94
N LEU A 112 13.16 4.42 2.48
CA LEU A 112 12.83 3.06 2.08
C LEU A 112 11.34 2.76 2.26
N VAL A 113 10.79 3.10 3.43
CA VAL A 113 9.37 2.90 3.73
C VAL A 113 8.50 3.65 2.72
N VAL A 114 8.77 4.93 2.49
CA VAL A 114 8.00 5.77 1.56
C VAL A 114 8.13 5.28 0.12
N ALA A 115 9.34 5.00 -0.36
CA ALA A 115 9.57 4.56 -1.73
C ALA A 115 8.89 3.21 -2.01
N THR A 116 8.98 2.25 -1.08
CA THR A 116 8.35 0.94 -1.26
C THR A 116 6.83 1.00 -1.13
N LEU A 117 6.28 1.90 -0.31
CA LEU A 117 4.85 2.17 -0.30
C LEU A 117 4.38 2.73 -1.65
N GLN A 118 5.11 3.67 -2.26
CA GLN A 118 4.76 4.19 -3.59
C GLN A 118 4.70 3.08 -4.65
N VAL A 119 5.69 2.17 -4.65
CA VAL A 119 5.69 1.00 -5.54
C VAL A 119 4.46 0.13 -5.33
N LEU A 120 4.10 -0.17 -4.07
CA LEU A 120 2.90 -0.94 -3.77
C LEU A 120 1.66 -0.25 -4.33
N LYS A 121 1.48 1.04 -4.03
CA LYS A 121 0.33 1.85 -4.49
C LYS A 121 0.18 1.81 -6.00
N ASP A 122 1.28 1.94 -6.74
CA ASP A 122 1.25 1.93 -8.20
C ASP A 122 0.85 0.56 -8.75
N TRP A 123 1.32 -0.53 -8.13
CA TRP A 123 0.91 -1.87 -8.52
C TRP A 123 -0.55 -2.20 -8.18
N GLU A 124 -1.06 -1.71 -7.07
CA GLU A 124 -2.49 -1.81 -6.70
C GLU A 124 -3.35 -1.03 -7.70
N LYS A 125 -2.96 0.20 -8.04
CA LYS A 125 -3.62 0.99 -9.11
C LYS A 125 -3.58 0.29 -10.46
N HIS A 126 -2.49 -0.40 -10.79
CA HIS A 126 -2.43 -1.23 -11.99
C HIS A 126 -3.43 -2.39 -11.94
N THR A 127 -3.58 -3.08 -10.80
CA THR A 127 -4.62 -4.10 -10.62
C THR A 127 -6.01 -3.52 -10.88
N LEU A 128 -6.32 -2.36 -10.31
CA LEU A 128 -7.61 -1.70 -10.49
C LEU A 128 -7.86 -1.28 -11.95
N ARG A 129 -6.84 -0.78 -12.66
CA ARG A 129 -6.93 -0.47 -14.09
C ARG A 129 -7.22 -1.72 -14.93
N ASP A 130 -6.60 -2.85 -14.60
CA ASP A 130 -6.85 -4.12 -15.28
C ASP A 130 -8.27 -4.64 -14.99
N GLU A 131 -8.76 -4.47 -13.76
CA GLU A 131 -10.15 -4.80 -13.40
C GLU A 131 -11.15 -3.93 -14.16
N LYS A 132 -10.93 -2.62 -14.23
CA LYS A 132 -11.74 -1.67 -15.00
C LYS A 132 -11.84 -2.07 -16.48
N LYS A 133 -10.73 -2.49 -17.09
CA LYS A 133 -10.71 -2.97 -18.48
C LYS A 133 -11.52 -4.25 -18.67
N LYS A 134 -11.50 -5.17 -17.70
CA LYS A 134 -12.17 -6.48 -17.80
C LYS A 134 -13.65 -6.42 -17.46
N LYS A 135 -14.04 -5.55 -16.52
CA LYS A 135 -15.41 -5.48 -15.98
C LYS A 135 -15.84 -4.01 -15.83
N PRO A 136 -15.96 -3.26 -16.94
CA PRO A 136 -16.17 -1.81 -16.90
C PRO A 136 -17.48 -1.40 -16.20
N GLU A 137 -18.57 -2.13 -16.43
CA GLU A 137 -19.89 -1.82 -15.83
C GLU A 137 -19.89 -2.02 -14.31
N ALA A 138 -19.39 -3.17 -13.84
CA ALA A 138 -19.29 -3.46 -12.40
C ALA A 138 -18.33 -2.49 -11.70
N PHE A 139 -17.22 -2.13 -12.36
CA PHE A 139 -16.28 -1.14 -11.84
C PHE A 139 -16.93 0.24 -11.72
N ALA A 140 -17.68 0.68 -12.74
CA ALA A 140 -18.39 1.96 -12.72
C ALA A 140 -19.46 2.01 -11.62
N ALA A 141 -20.21 0.93 -11.42
CA ALA A 141 -21.19 0.84 -10.33
C ALA A 141 -20.51 0.94 -8.96
N ALA A 142 -19.36 0.27 -8.78
CA ALA A 142 -18.59 0.35 -7.55
C ALA A 142 -17.98 1.75 -7.31
N GLU A 143 -17.49 2.42 -8.35
CA GLU A 143 -17.05 3.83 -8.26
C GLU A 143 -18.21 4.76 -7.87
N GLU A 144 -19.40 4.55 -8.43
CA GLU A 144 -20.57 5.37 -8.08
C GLU A 144 -21.03 5.15 -6.65
N GLU A 145 -21.03 3.89 -6.17
CA GLU A 145 -21.32 3.59 -4.77
C GLU A 145 -20.28 4.24 -3.84
N ALA A 146 -19.00 4.16 -4.21
CA ALA A 146 -17.93 4.80 -3.45
C ALA A 146 -18.13 6.31 -3.31
N ARG A 147 -18.54 7.00 -4.39
CA ARG A 147 -18.79 8.46 -4.39
C ARG A 147 -19.90 8.90 -3.43
N LYS A 148 -20.78 8.00 -2.99
CA LYS A 148 -21.78 8.31 -1.95
C LYS A 148 -21.15 8.54 -0.58
N HIS A 149 -19.91 8.10 -0.39
CA HIS A 149 -19.16 8.28 0.84
C HIS A 149 -18.10 9.37 0.66
N THR A 150 -17.82 10.12 1.73
CA THR A 150 -16.87 11.26 1.72
C THR A 150 -15.50 10.89 1.13
N LEU A 151 -15.02 9.68 1.42
CA LEU A 151 -13.74 9.16 0.93
C LEU A 151 -13.74 8.82 -0.54
N GLY A 152 -14.72 8.05 -0.99
CA GLY A 152 -14.83 7.71 -2.40
C GLY A 152 -15.14 8.94 -3.25
N ALA A 153 -15.82 9.95 -2.68
CA ALA A 153 -15.90 11.26 -3.28
C ALA A 153 -14.50 11.87 -3.45
N ALA A 154 -13.74 12.12 -2.37
CA ALA A 154 -12.41 12.74 -2.43
C ALA A 154 -11.41 12.03 -3.36
N SER A 155 -11.36 10.69 -3.30
CA SER A 155 -10.45 9.87 -4.11
C SER A 155 -10.82 9.80 -5.60
N HIS A 156 -12.10 10.04 -5.94
CA HIS A 156 -12.63 9.94 -7.31
C HIS A 156 -13.30 11.23 -7.78
N TRP A 157 -12.83 12.40 -7.31
CA TRP A 157 -13.24 13.69 -7.89
C TRP A 157 -13.06 13.63 -9.41
N LYS A 158 -14.12 14.03 -10.13
CA LYS A 158 -14.17 13.96 -11.59
C LYS A 158 -12.94 14.64 -12.18
N ALA A 159 -12.12 13.87 -12.90
CA ALA A 159 -11.33 14.39 -14.00
C ALA A 159 -12.26 14.76 -15.17
#